data_AF-A0A2E7PK97-F1
#
_entry.id   AF-A0A2E7PK97-F1
#
_cell.length_a   1.000
_cell.length_b   1.000
_cell.length_c   1.000
_cell.angle_alpha   90.00
_cell.angle_beta   90.00
_cell.angle_gamma   90.00
#
_symmetry.space_group_name_H-M   'P 1'
#
loop_
_entity.id
_entity.type
_entity.pdbx_description
1 polymer ?
#
loop_
_entity_poly.entity_id
_entity_poly.type
_entity_poly.pdbx_seq_one_letter_code
_entity_poly.pdbx_strand_id
1 'polypeptide(L)'
;MSASITAFAYLIASVCFIMALRGLSSPKTARMGNVYGIAGMVIAILTTLALPGVTSLGTIALGIAIGGAIGALIALKIAMTALPQLVAAFHSLVGLAAVFVAGAAFFSPEAYGIGTVGDIKIASLIEMSIGTAIGAITFTGSIIAFGKLQGILPGKPLVFPGQHMVNLGLGIALLLCVAWLSISQSETAFWVIVALSLVIGILIIVPIGGADMPVVVSMLNSYSGWAAAGIGFTLGNPALIIVGALVGSSGAILSYVMCKGMNRSFFNVILGGFGGETAAPGMEDLGDRTVRQGAADDAAFIMEQADKVIIVPGYGMAVAQAQHALAEMAQVLEEKGVDVRYAIHPVAGRMPGHMNVLLAEASVPYDVVFELDEINSDFSSTDVTFVIGANDITNPAAKTDKTSPIYGMPVLNVEESGTVLFIKRSLASGYAGIDNPLFYEDNTMMLFADAKKMCEDIVKALKGGGH
;
A
#
# COMPACT_ATOMS: atom_id res chain seq x y z
N MET A 1 15.57 -32.60 -17.14
CA MET A 1 16.37 -32.36 -15.91
C MET A 1 16.04 -33.43 -14.86
N SER A 2 16.97 -33.87 -14.00
CA SER A 2 16.63 -34.83 -12.94
C SER A 2 15.84 -34.16 -11.80
N ALA A 3 15.09 -34.93 -11.02
CA ALA A 3 14.30 -34.42 -9.89
C ALA A 3 15.18 -33.68 -8.86
N SER A 4 16.37 -34.23 -8.54
CA SER A 4 17.30 -33.62 -7.59
C SER A 4 17.85 -32.28 -8.07
N ILE A 5 18.19 -32.16 -9.36
CA ILE A 5 18.67 -30.89 -9.94
C ILE A 5 17.54 -29.86 -9.95
N THR A 6 16.32 -30.28 -10.25
CA THR A 6 15.13 -29.40 -10.23
C THR A 6 14.89 -28.84 -8.84
N ALA A 7 14.85 -29.70 -7.81
CA ALA A 7 14.63 -29.29 -6.43
C ALA A 7 15.75 -28.34 -5.94
N PHE A 8 17.01 -28.62 -6.31
CA PHE A 8 18.14 -27.77 -5.96
C PHE A 8 18.07 -26.39 -6.65
N ALA A 9 17.68 -26.34 -7.92
CA ALA A 9 17.52 -25.07 -8.63
C ALA A 9 16.37 -24.23 -8.06
N TYR A 10 15.25 -24.85 -7.67
CA TYR A 10 14.17 -24.16 -6.95
C TYR A 10 14.60 -23.67 -5.57
N LEU A 11 15.45 -24.41 -4.86
CA LEU A 11 16.03 -23.95 -3.60
C LEU A 11 16.92 -22.73 -3.83
N ILE A 12 17.78 -22.73 -4.86
CA ILE A 12 18.60 -21.55 -5.21
C ILE A 12 17.69 -20.35 -5.53
N ALA A 13 16.66 -20.54 -6.36
CA ALA A 13 15.71 -19.48 -6.67
C ALA A 13 15.05 -18.92 -5.40
N SER A 14 14.65 -19.80 -4.47
CA SER A 14 14.06 -19.43 -3.18
C SER A 14 15.02 -18.61 -2.32
N VAL A 15 16.30 -18.99 -2.25
CA VAL A 15 17.34 -18.21 -1.57
C VAL A 15 17.51 -16.83 -2.23
N CYS A 16 17.50 -16.76 -3.56
CA CYS A 16 17.54 -15.49 -4.27
C CYS A 16 16.35 -14.59 -3.91
N PHE A 17 15.14 -15.12 -3.79
CA PHE A 17 13.97 -14.34 -3.36
C PHE A 17 14.07 -13.84 -1.92
N ILE A 18 14.63 -14.65 -1.00
CA ILE A 18 14.92 -14.21 0.38
C ILE A 18 15.95 -13.06 0.37
N MET A 19 17.01 -13.21 -0.42
CA MET A 19 18.05 -12.18 -0.57
C MET A 19 17.53 -10.92 -1.26
N ALA A 20 16.51 -11.05 -2.11
CA ALA A 20 15.84 -9.91 -2.71
C ALA A 20 15.15 -9.05 -1.65
N LEU A 21 14.34 -9.66 -0.78
CA LEU A 21 13.67 -8.97 0.33
C LEU A 21 14.67 -8.37 1.32
N ARG A 22 15.73 -9.11 1.66
CA ARG A 22 16.81 -8.60 2.51
C ARG A 22 17.53 -7.42 1.87
N GLY A 23 17.80 -7.47 0.57
CA GLY A 23 18.44 -6.37 -0.14
C GLY A 23 17.58 -5.11 -0.16
N LEU A 24 16.24 -5.25 -0.20
CA LEU A 24 15.30 -4.13 -0.17
C LEU A 24 15.17 -3.47 1.21
N SER A 25 15.73 -4.04 2.28
CA SER A 25 15.64 -3.46 3.63
C SER A 25 16.57 -2.26 3.85
N SER A 26 17.41 -1.88 2.89
CA SER A 26 18.19 -0.64 2.95
C SER A 26 18.35 0.00 1.57
N PRO A 27 18.36 1.34 1.47
CA PRO A 27 18.61 2.03 0.19
C PRO A 27 19.94 1.62 -0.45
N LYS A 28 21.00 1.39 0.36
CA LYS A 28 22.34 1.01 -0.11
C LYS A 28 22.34 -0.35 -0.82
N THR A 29 21.52 -1.30 -0.36
CA THR A 29 21.45 -2.66 -0.89
C THR A 29 20.27 -2.89 -1.84
N ALA A 30 19.36 -1.93 -1.98
CA ALA A 30 18.11 -2.09 -2.73
C ALA A 30 18.33 -2.56 -4.18
N ARG A 31 19.34 -2.00 -4.87
CA ARG A 31 19.69 -2.42 -6.24
C ARG A 31 20.13 -3.89 -6.31
N MET A 32 20.96 -4.33 -5.36
CA MET A 32 21.38 -5.73 -5.27
C MET A 32 20.20 -6.65 -4.93
N GLY A 33 19.29 -6.20 -4.06
CA GLY A 33 18.02 -6.89 -3.80
C GLY A 33 17.23 -7.16 -5.08
N ASN A 34 17.07 -6.15 -5.93
CA ASN A 34 16.38 -6.32 -7.21
C ASN A 34 17.10 -7.31 -8.14
N VAL A 35 18.43 -7.27 -8.20
CA VAL A 35 19.23 -8.24 -8.98
C VAL A 35 19.01 -9.68 -8.50
N TYR A 36 18.98 -9.92 -7.19
CA TYR A 36 18.64 -11.24 -6.65
C TYR A 36 17.23 -11.67 -7.04
N GLY A 37 16.25 -10.76 -7.02
CA GLY A 37 14.88 -11.06 -7.45
C GLY A 37 14.81 -11.49 -8.92
N ILE A 38 15.49 -10.76 -9.81
CA ILE A 38 15.58 -11.09 -11.24
C ILE A 38 16.25 -12.45 -11.43
N ALA A 39 17.40 -12.70 -10.78
CA ALA A 39 18.11 -13.97 -10.88
C ALA A 39 17.24 -15.14 -10.40
N GLY A 40 16.53 -14.98 -9.27
CA GLY A 40 15.62 -15.99 -8.74
C GLY A 40 14.49 -16.33 -9.72
N MET A 41 13.88 -15.31 -10.34
CA MET A 41 12.81 -15.51 -11.33
C MET A 41 13.31 -16.20 -12.59
N VAL A 42 14.48 -15.80 -13.11
CA VAL A 42 15.11 -16.45 -14.28
C VAL A 42 15.39 -17.92 -13.99
N ILE A 43 15.99 -18.23 -12.83
CA ILE A 43 16.27 -19.61 -12.42
C ILE A 43 14.96 -20.41 -12.32
N ALA A 44 13.93 -19.89 -11.67
CA ALA A 44 12.65 -20.58 -11.51
C ALA A 44 11.97 -20.89 -12.85
N ILE A 45 11.92 -19.92 -13.76
CA ILE A 45 11.31 -20.08 -15.10
C ILE A 45 12.09 -21.11 -15.91
N LEU A 46 13.42 -20.96 -16.03
CA LEU A 46 14.25 -21.88 -16.80
C LEU A 46 14.21 -23.31 -16.22
N THR A 47 14.17 -23.44 -14.90
CA THR A 47 14.03 -24.73 -14.22
C THR A 47 12.70 -25.39 -14.60
N THR A 48 11.60 -24.63 -14.58
CA THR A 48 10.27 -25.14 -14.93
C THR A 48 10.21 -25.55 -16.42
N LEU A 49 10.77 -24.74 -17.32
CA LEU A 49 10.81 -25.03 -18.76
C LEU A 49 11.66 -26.26 -19.10
N ALA A 50 12.65 -26.59 -18.28
CA ALA A 50 13.54 -27.74 -18.46
C ALA A 50 12.96 -29.06 -17.92
N LEU A 51 11.72 -29.04 -17.40
CA LEU A 51 11.02 -30.25 -16.94
C LEU A 51 10.60 -31.12 -18.13
N PRO A 52 10.75 -32.46 -18.05
CA PRO A 52 10.44 -33.36 -19.17
C PRO A 52 8.98 -33.32 -19.65
N GLY A 53 8.04 -32.93 -18.79
CA GLY A 53 6.61 -32.84 -19.13
C GLY A 53 6.21 -31.56 -19.90
N VAL A 54 7.13 -30.62 -20.10
CA VAL A 54 6.84 -29.36 -20.79
C VAL A 54 7.03 -29.51 -22.29
N THR A 55 5.92 -29.63 -23.02
CA THR A 55 5.93 -29.90 -24.47
C THR A 55 5.65 -28.66 -25.32
N SER A 56 4.84 -27.72 -24.81
CA SER A 56 4.30 -26.60 -25.59
C SER A 56 5.13 -25.32 -25.49
N LEU A 57 6.46 -25.43 -25.66
CA LEU A 57 7.42 -24.32 -25.45
C LEU A 57 7.08 -23.06 -26.26
N GLY A 58 6.61 -23.21 -27.50
CA GLY A 58 6.22 -22.07 -28.35
C GLY A 58 5.07 -21.25 -27.76
N THR A 59 4.03 -21.92 -27.24
CA THR A 59 2.88 -21.24 -26.60
C THR A 59 3.26 -20.58 -25.28
N ILE A 60 4.12 -21.23 -24.49
CA ILE A 60 4.60 -20.68 -23.22
C ILE A 60 5.47 -19.44 -23.48
N ALA A 61 6.41 -19.53 -24.43
CA ALA A 61 7.26 -18.41 -24.81
C ALA A 61 6.44 -17.23 -25.34
N LEU A 62 5.40 -17.49 -26.16
CA LEU A 62 4.50 -16.46 -26.64
C LEU A 62 3.72 -15.79 -25.49
N GLY A 63 3.21 -16.57 -24.54
CA GLY A 63 2.53 -16.05 -23.35
C GLY A 63 3.43 -15.16 -22.49
N ILE A 64 4.67 -15.61 -22.21
CA ILE A 64 5.69 -14.83 -21.50
C ILE A 64 6.02 -13.54 -22.26
N ALA A 65 6.19 -13.61 -23.58
CA ALA A 65 6.51 -12.45 -24.41
C ALA A 65 5.39 -11.42 -24.40
N ILE A 66 4.12 -11.84 -24.56
CA ILE A 66 2.97 -10.94 -24.54
C ILE A 66 2.80 -10.31 -23.15
N GLY A 67 2.77 -11.13 -22.10
CA GLY A 67 2.61 -10.64 -20.73
C GLY A 67 3.76 -9.73 -20.29
N GLY A 68 5.00 -10.13 -20.60
CA GLY A 68 6.21 -9.36 -20.32
C GLY A 68 6.25 -8.03 -21.07
N ALA A 69 5.86 -8.01 -22.35
CA ALA A 69 5.80 -6.77 -23.13
C ALA A 69 4.75 -5.79 -22.59
N ILE A 70 3.54 -6.27 -22.29
CA ILE A 70 2.48 -5.44 -21.70
C ILE A 70 2.93 -4.89 -20.35
N GLY A 71 3.48 -5.75 -19.47
CA GLY A 71 3.99 -5.35 -18.16
C GLY A 71 5.09 -4.30 -18.25
N ALA A 72 6.06 -4.49 -19.15
CA ALA A 72 7.16 -3.55 -19.37
C ALA A 72 6.65 -2.19 -19.88
N LEU A 73 5.71 -2.18 -20.84
CA LEU A 73 5.14 -0.94 -21.37
C LEU A 73 4.37 -0.15 -20.31
N ILE A 74 3.61 -0.84 -19.45
CA ILE A 74 2.89 -0.19 -18.35
C ILE A 74 3.88 0.37 -17.32
N ALA A 75 4.87 -0.43 -16.90
CA ALA A 75 5.85 -0.02 -15.90
C ALA A 75 6.71 1.18 -16.35
N LEU A 76 7.03 1.30 -17.64
CA LEU A 76 7.81 2.42 -18.19
C LEU A 76 7.00 3.72 -18.34
N LYS A 77 5.66 3.65 -18.32
CA LYS A 77 4.78 4.81 -18.60
C LYS A 77 4.01 5.30 -17.38
N ILE A 78 3.97 4.54 -16.29
CA ILE A 78 3.18 4.89 -15.11
C ILE A 78 3.81 6.08 -14.37
N ALA A 79 2.97 7.02 -13.91
CA ALA A 79 3.41 8.08 -13.00
C ALA A 79 3.58 7.52 -11.57
N MET A 80 4.57 8.01 -10.82
CA MET A 80 4.84 7.52 -9.45
C MET A 80 3.67 7.74 -8.49
N THR A 81 2.86 8.78 -8.71
CA THR A 81 1.63 9.01 -7.94
C THR A 81 0.52 8.01 -8.19
N ALA A 82 0.59 7.27 -9.30
CA ALA A 82 -0.34 6.21 -9.68
C ALA A 82 0.12 4.80 -9.27
N LEU A 83 1.24 4.70 -8.54
CA LEU A 83 1.79 3.44 -8.08
C LEU A 83 0.82 2.62 -7.19
N PRO A 84 0.03 3.22 -6.27
CA PRO A 84 -0.88 2.44 -5.42
C PRO A 84 -1.91 1.60 -6.22
N GLN A 85 -2.56 2.21 -7.21
CA GLN A 85 -3.54 1.50 -8.04
C GLN A 85 -2.87 0.49 -8.98
N LEU A 86 -1.66 0.77 -9.48
CA LEU A 86 -0.94 -0.20 -10.30
C LEU A 86 -0.62 -1.48 -9.50
N VAL A 87 -0.17 -1.32 -8.25
CA VAL A 87 0.08 -2.44 -7.34
C VAL A 87 -1.19 -3.25 -7.10
N ALA A 88 -2.33 -2.58 -6.84
CA ALA A 88 -3.63 -3.25 -6.74
C ALA A 88 -3.95 -4.05 -8.02
N ALA A 89 -3.79 -3.43 -9.21
CA ALA A 89 -4.04 -4.11 -10.47
C ALA A 89 -3.16 -5.36 -10.66
N PHE A 90 -1.88 -5.32 -10.28
CA PHE A 90 -1.00 -6.49 -10.37
C PHE A 90 -1.41 -7.64 -9.44
N HIS A 91 -1.84 -7.37 -8.21
CA HIS A 91 -2.36 -8.43 -7.32
C HIS A 91 -3.58 -9.14 -7.93
N SER A 92 -4.41 -8.42 -8.70
CA SER A 92 -5.54 -9.04 -9.39
C SER A 92 -5.08 -10.14 -10.36
N LEU A 93 -4.03 -9.86 -11.14
CA LEU A 93 -3.48 -10.80 -12.13
C LEU A 93 -2.85 -12.02 -11.45
N VAL A 94 -2.20 -11.83 -10.29
CA VAL A 94 -1.66 -12.94 -9.49
C VAL A 94 -2.79 -13.85 -8.99
N GLY A 95 -3.87 -13.27 -8.47
CA GLY A 95 -5.03 -14.02 -8.02
C GLY A 95 -5.70 -14.81 -9.16
N LEU A 96 -5.86 -14.20 -10.33
CA LEU A 96 -6.42 -14.87 -11.50
C LEU A 96 -5.52 -15.98 -12.03
N ALA A 97 -4.20 -15.79 -12.02
CA ALA A 97 -3.25 -16.84 -12.39
C ALA A 97 -3.36 -18.06 -11.46
N ALA A 98 -3.54 -17.86 -10.15
CA ALA A 98 -3.77 -18.95 -9.20
C ALA A 98 -5.04 -19.76 -9.52
N VAL A 99 -6.13 -19.08 -9.90
CA VAL A 99 -7.39 -19.72 -10.33
C VAL A 99 -7.17 -20.56 -11.60
N PHE A 100 -6.45 -20.03 -12.60
CA PHE A 100 -6.17 -20.78 -13.83
C PHE A 100 -5.25 -21.98 -13.60
N VAL A 101 -4.22 -21.84 -12.75
CA VAL A 101 -3.34 -22.97 -12.42
C VAL A 101 -4.09 -24.03 -11.64
N ALA A 102 -4.96 -23.66 -10.70
CA ALA A 102 -5.83 -24.60 -10.02
C ALA A 102 -6.79 -25.31 -10.97
N GLY A 103 -7.42 -24.58 -11.89
CA GLY A 103 -8.27 -25.18 -12.92
C GLY A 103 -7.50 -26.19 -13.77
N ALA A 104 -6.30 -25.83 -14.24
CA ALA A 104 -5.43 -26.75 -14.96
C ALA A 104 -5.09 -28.01 -14.14
N ALA A 105 -4.79 -27.86 -12.85
CA ALA A 105 -4.50 -28.98 -11.96
C ALA A 105 -5.73 -29.86 -11.72
N PHE A 106 -6.93 -29.28 -11.60
CA PHE A 106 -8.17 -30.00 -11.41
C PHE A 106 -8.59 -30.81 -12.65
N PHE A 107 -8.51 -30.20 -13.84
CA PHE A 107 -8.93 -30.83 -15.10
C PHE A 107 -7.83 -31.68 -15.76
N SER A 108 -6.60 -31.62 -15.27
CA SER A 108 -5.47 -32.42 -15.78
C SER A 108 -4.54 -32.86 -14.65
N PRO A 109 -5.04 -33.59 -13.64
CA PRO A 109 -4.30 -33.94 -12.43
C PRO A 109 -3.07 -34.83 -12.70
N GLU A 110 -3.10 -35.62 -13.78
CA GLU A 110 -2.00 -36.50 -14.17
C GLU A 110 -0.76 -35.70 -14.57
N ALA A 111 -0.95 -34.54 -15.20
CA ALA A 111 0.14 -33.66 -15.63
C ALA A 111 0.95 -33.10 -14.45
N TYR A 112 0.35 -33.07 -13.26
CA TYR A 112 0.95 -32.55 -12.02
C TYR A 112 1.25 -33.64 -10.99
N GLY A 113 0.96 -34.92 -11.28
CA GLY A 113 1.23 -36.04 -10.37
C GLY A 113 0.36 -36.07 -9.12
N ILE A 114 -0.83 -35.46 -9.18
CA ILE A 114 -1.74 -35.33 -8.03
C ILE A 114 -2.89 -36.36 -8.04
N GLY A 115 -2.97 -37.20 -9.07
CA GLY A 115 -3.96 -38.26 -9.22
C GLY A 115 -4.42 -38.39 -10.66
N THR A 116 -5.57 -39.00 -10.87
CA THR A 116 -6.28 -39.02 -12.15
C THR A 116 -7.62 -38.31 -12.03
N VAL A 117 -8.26 -37.97 -13.15
CA VAL A 117 -9.63 -37.41 -13.13
C VAL A 117 -10.57 -38.38 -12.41
N GLY A 118 -11.24 -37.91 -11.34
CA GLY A 118 -12.10 -38.72 -10.48
C GLY A 118 -11.39 -39.44 -9.33
N ASP A 119 -10.05 -39.38 -9.26
CA ASP A 119 -9.22 -39.94 -8.17
C ASP A 119 -8.04 -39.01 -7.85
N ILE A 120 -8.35 -37.73 -7.60
CA ILE A 120 -7.37 -36.75 -7.12
C ILE A 120 -7.16 -36.92 -5.61
N LYS A 121 -5.90 -36.82 -5.15
CA LYS A 121 -5.56 -36.84 -3.72
C LYS A 121 -6.37 -35.78 -2.97
N ILE A 122 -7.02 -36.20 -1.88
CA ILE A 122 -7.87 -35.31 -1.06
C ILE A 122 -7.09 -34.08 -0.57
N ALA A 123 -5.82 -34.25 -0.16
CA ALA A 123 -4.97 -33.14 0.24
C ALA A 123 -4.84 -32.08 -0.87
N SER A 124 -4.57 -32.52 -2.10
CA SER A 124 -4.47 -31.64 -3.27
C SER A 124 -5.79 -30.96 -3.60
N LEU A 125 -6.94 -31.61 -3.43
CA LEU A 125 -8.25 -30.98 -3.61
C LEU A 125 -8.48 -29.84 -2.60
N ILE A 126 -8.11 -30.05 -1.34
CA ILE A 126 -8.24 -29.03 -0.28
C ILE A 126 -7.29 -27.86 -0.55
N GLU A 127 -6.00 -28.14 -0.79
CA GLU A 127 -4.96 -27.14 -1.06
C GLU A 127 -5.33 -26.28 -2.29
N MET A 128 -5.78 -26.93 -3.36
CA MET A 128 -6.20 -26.30 -4.60
C MET A 128 -7.45 -25.44 -4.40
N SER A 129 -8.43 -25.93 -3.64
CA SER A 129 -9.65 -25.18 -3.32
C SER A 129 -9.33 -23.90 -2.56
N ILE A 130 -8.45 -23.98 -1.55
CA ILE A 130 -8.02 -22.83 -0.76
C ILE A 130 -7.26 -21.84 -1.65
N GLY A 131 -6.29 -22.32 -2.45
CA GLY A 131 -5.54 -21.48 -3.38
C GLY A 131 -6.43 -20.77 -4.39
N THR A 132 -7.40 -21.49 -4.96
CA THR A 132 -8.40 -20.96 -5.91
C THR A 132 -9.27 -19.90 -5.25
N ALA A 133 -9.80 -20.19 -4.06
CA ALA A 133 -10.71 -19.29 -3.36
C ALA A 133 -10.02 -17.97 -2.98
N ILE A 134 -8.82 -18.06 -2.39
CA ILE A 134 -8.02 -16.88 -2.05
C ILE A 134 -7.62 -16.12 -3.33
N GLY A 135 -7.24 -16.82 -4.40
CA GLY A 135 -6.92 -16.20 -5.69
C GLY A 135 -8.08 -15.43 -6.30
N ALA A 136 -9.28 -16.01 -6.33
CA ALA A 136 -10.50 -15.38 -6.86
C ALA A 136 -10.97 -14.18 -6.00
N ILE A 137 -10.88 -14.30 -4.66
CA ILE A 137 -11.12 -13.17 -3.73
C ILE A 137 -10.12 -12.04 -4.01
N THR A 138 -8.84 -12.39 -4.20
CA THR A 138 -7.78 -11.43 -4.49
C THR A 138 -8.03 -10.71 -5.81
N PHE A 139 -8.43 -11.44 -6.86
CA PHE A 139 -8.73 -10.89 -8.18
C PHE A 139 -9.80 -9.79 -8.11
N THR A 140 -10.97 -10.12 -7.59
CA THR A 140 -12.09 -9.17 -7.53
C THR A 140 -11.88 -8.08 -6.51
N GLY A 141 -11.36 -8.40 -5.33
CA GLY A 141 -11.03 -7.41 -4.30
C GLY A 141 -10.03 -6.37 -4.80
N SER A 142 -9.01 -6.82 -5.55
CA SER A 142 -8.01 -5.93 -6.15
C SER A 142 -8.56 -5.04 -7.25
N ILE A 143 -9.52 -5.53 -8.06
CA ILE A 143 -10.22 -4.70 -9.05
C ILE A 143 -11.03 -3.59 -8.38
N ILE A 144 -11.73 -3.89 -7.28
CA ILE A 144 -12.47 -2.86 -6.52
C ILE A 144 -11.50 -1.84 -5.90
N ALA A 145 -10.39 -2.31 -5.31
CA ALA A 145 -9.36 -1.43 -4.76
C ALA A 145 -8.74 -0.52 -5.83
N PHE A 146 -8.39 -1.07 -7.00
CA PHE A 146 -7.96 -0.31 -8.17
C PHE A 146 -8.99 0.75 -8.57
N GLY A 147 -10.26 0.35 -8.73
CA GLY A 147 -11.34 1.25 -9.15
C GLY A 147 -11.53 2.41 -8.18
N LYS A 148 -11.44 2.18 -6.87
CA LYS A 148 -11.52 3.22 -5.83
C LYS A 148 -10.31 4.15 -5.84
N LEU A 149 -9.10 3.62 -5.95
CA LEU A 149 -7.86 4.42 -5.98
C LEU A 149 -7.76 5.28 -7.25
N GLN A 150 -8.22 4.75 -8.39
CA GLN A 150 -8.27 5.43 -9.68
C GLN A 150 -9.42 6.45 -9.78
N GLY A 151 -10.39 6.42 -8.86
CA GLY A 151 -11.57 7.29 -8.87
C GLY A 151 -12.67 6.88 -9.87
N ILE A 152 -12.58 5.66 -10.43
CA ILE A 152 -13.63 5.06 -11.27
C ILE A 152 -14.82 4.65 -10.40
N LEU A 153 -14.54 4.16 -9.18
CA LEU A 153 -15.53 3.83 -8.17
C LEU A 153 -15.52 4.90 -7.06
N PRO A 154 -16.67 5.20 -6.43
CA PRO A 154 -16.72 6.10 -5.29
C PRO A 154 -15.83 5.60 -4.15
N GLY A 155 -15.02 6.50 -3.58
CA GLY A 155 -14.19 6.20 -2.40
C GLY A 155 -14.99 6.10 -1.09
N LYS A 156 -16.28 6.45 -1.09
CA LYS A 156 -17.13 6.34 0.11
C LYS A 156 -17.45 4.86 0.40
N PRO A 157 -17.41 4.42 1.67
CA PRO A 157 -17.95 3.12 2.09
C PRO A 157 -19.35 2.87 1.53
N LEU A 158 -19.56 1.74 0.88
CA LEU A 158 -20.88 1.27 0.46
C LEU A 158 -21.26 0.07 1.32
N VAL A 159 -22.18 0.29 2.25
CA VAL A 159 -22.67 -0.72 3.21
C VAL A 159 -24.16 -0.97 3.01
N PHE A 160 -24.61 -2.20 3.27
CA PHE A 160 -26.03 -2.56 3.24
C PHE A 160 -26.47 -3.31 4.51
N PRO A 161 -27.76 -3.24 4.89
CA PRO A 161 -28.26 -3.92 6.09
C PRO A 161 -28.03 -5.44 6.03
N GLY A 162 -27.44 -6.01 7.07
CA GLY A 162 -27.16 -7.45 7.16
C GLY A 162 -25.92 -7.93 6.40
N GLN A 163 -25.08 -7.03 5.88
CA GLN A 163 -23.89 -7.38 5.10
C GLN A 163 -22.94 -8.37 5.80
N HIS A 164 -22.69 -8.21 7.11
CA HIS A 164 -21.85 -9.16 7.84
C HIS A 164 -22.43 -10.58 7.87
N MET A 165 -23.76 -10.71 7.98
CA MET A 165 -24.44 -12.00 7.96
C MET A 165 -24.39 -12.63 6.57
N VAL A 166 -24.54 -11.82 5.52
CA VAL A 166 -24.34 -12.28 4.14
C VAL A 166 -22.91 -12.76 3.94
N ASN A 167 -21.90 -11.97 4.32
CA ASN A 167 -20.50 -12.34 4.18
C ASN A 167 -20.15 -13.61 4.96
N LEU A 168 -20.67 -13.76 6.19
CA LEU A 168 -20.51 -14.96 6.99
C LEU A 168 -21.17 -16.18 6.32
N GLY A 169 -22.40 -16.03 5.81
CA GLY A 169 -23.11 -17.07 5.10
C GLY A 169 -22.37 -17.53 3.84
N LEU A 170 -21.83 -16.58 3.04
CA LEU A 170 -21.01 -16.89 1.88
C LEU A 170 -19.70 -17.60 2.27
N GLY A 171 -19.06 -17.19 3.37
CA GLY A 171 -17.87 -17.87 3.90
C GLY A 171 -18.15 -19.32 4.33
N ILE A 172 -19.27 -19.57 5.00
CA ILE A 172 -19.71 -20.94 5.36
C ILE A 172 -20.04 -21.75 4.10
N ALA A 173 -20.78 -21.16 3.15
CA ALA A 173 -21.11 -21.81 1.89
C ALA A 173 -19.85 -22.19 1.10
N LEU A 174 -18.81 -21.35 1.14
CA LEU A 174 -17.53 -21.64 0.52
C LEU A 174 -16.87 -22.87 1.14
N LEU A 175 -16.81 -22.96 2.47
CA LEU A 175 -16.27 -24.14 3.17
C LEU A 175 -17.05 -25.43 2.84
N LEU A 176 -18.38 -25.33 2.76
CA LEU A 176 -19.22 -26.46 2.35
C LEU A 176 -18.95 -26.87 0.90
N CYS A 177 -18.71 -25.92 -0.01
CA CYS A 177 -18.35 -26.22 -1.39
C CYS A 177 -16.96 -26.87 -1.49
N VAL A 178 -16.00 -26.49 -0.66
CA VAL A 178 -14.69 -27.18 -0.57
C VAL A 178 -14.85 -28.63 -0.14
N ALA A 179 -15.67 -28.88 0.88
CA ALA A 179 -15.99 -30.24 1.31
C ALA A 179 -16.72 -31.02 0.20
N TRP A 180 -17.68 -30.39 -0.48
CA TRP A 180 -18.38 -30.98 -1.62
C TRP A 180 -17.42 -31.35 -2.76
N LEU A 181 -16.49 -30.47 -3.14
CA LEU A 181 -15.48 -30.76 -4.14
C LEU A 181 -14.57 -31.91 -3.70
N SER A 182 -14.15 -31.92 -2.44
CA SER A 182 -13.21 -32.91 -1.90
C SER A 182 -13.82 -34.32 -1.82
N ILE A 183 -15.15 -34.43 -1.64
CA ILE A 183 -15.86 -35.70 -1.60
C ILE A 183 -16.27 -36.16 -3.00
N SER A 184 -16.77 -35.24 -3.83
CA SER A 184 -17.41 -35.59 -5.12
C SER A 184 -16.54 -35.40 -6.35
N GLN A 185 -15.46 -34.61 -6.25
CA GLN A 185 -14.66 -34.14 -7.38
C GLN A 185 -15.51 -33.54 -8.52
N SER A 186 -16.65 -32.93 -8.17
CA SER A 186 -17.56 -32.32 -9.14
C SER A 186 -16.99 -31.05 -9.75
N GLU A 187 -16.95 -30.99 -11.07
CA GLU A 187 -16.59 -29.76 -11.81
C GLU A 187 -17.50 -28.59 -11.46
N THR A 188 -18.77 -28.87 -11.17
CA THR A 188 -19.72 -27.83 -10.74
C THR A 188 -19.31 -27.25 -9.39
N ALA A 189 -18.85 -28.08 -8.46
CA ALA A 189 -18.37 -27.61 -7.16
C ALA A 189 -17.17 -26.68 -7.32
N PHE A 190 -16.23 -27.02 -8.22
CA PHE A 190 -15.08 -26.18 -8.52
C PHE A 190 -15.49 -24.79 -9.04
N TRP A 191 -16.37 -24.72 -10.04
CA TRP A 191 -16.81 -23.44 -10.59
C TRP A 191 -17.69 -22.63 -9.63
N VAL A 192 -18.46 -23.31 -8.77
CA VAL A 192 -19.22 -22.64 -7.70
C VAL A 192 -18.28 -22.01 -6.67
N ILE A 193 -17.19 -22.69 -6.29
CA ILE A 193 -16.13 -22.10 -5.43
C ILE A 193 -15.59 -20.83 -6.07
N VAL A 194 -15.21 -20.88 -7.36
CA VAL A 194 -14.72 -19.70 -8.09
C VAL A 194 -15.74 -18.58 -8.07
N ALA A 195 -16.98 -18.83 -8.50
CA ALA A 195 -18.04 -17.82 -8.56
C ALA A 195 -18.32 -17.18 -7.19
N LEU A 196 -18.41 -18.00 -6.15
CA LEU A 196 -18.66 -17.55 -4.80
C LEU A 196 -17.49 -16.69 -4.27
N SER A 197 -16.25 -17.12 -4.50
CA SER A 197 -15.06 -16.37 -4.10
C SER A 197 -14.92 -15.03 -4.84
N LEU A 198 -15.30 -14.97 -6.12
CA LEU A 198 -15.37 -13.71 -6.87
C LEU A 198 -16.39 -12.74 -6.24
N VAL A 199 -17.57 -13.24 -5.83
CA VAL A 199 -18.57 -12.42 -5.14
C VAL A 199 -18.08 -11.97 -3.77
N ILE A 200 -17.47 -12.86 -2.99
CA ILE A 200 -16.90 -12.54 -1.67
C ILE A 200 -15.87 -11.42 -1.80
N GLY A 201 -14.94 -11.51 -2.75
CA GLY A 201 -13.91 -10.48 -2.95
C GLY A 201 -14.49 -9.09 -3.23
N ILE A 202 -15.60 -9.00 -3.95
CA ILE A 202 -16.33 -7.73 -4.12
C ILE A 202 -16.92 -7.27 -2.77
N LEU A 203 -17.68 -8.13 -2.11
CA LEU A 203 -18.47 -7.76 -0.92
C LEU A 203 -17.64 -7.42 0.32
N ILE A 204 -16.41 -7.91 0.42
CA ILE A 204 -15.50 -7.57 1.52
C ILE A 204 -14.74 -6.25 1.29
N ILE A 205 -14.54 -5.81 0.03
CA ILE A 205 -13.77 -4.59 -0.27
C ILE A 205 -14.66 -3.36 -0.56
N VAL A 206 -15.86 -3.57 -1.09
CA VAL A 206 -16.86 -2.51 -1.31
C VAL A 206 -17.19 -1.67 -0.06
N PRO A 207 -17.29 -2.22 1.18
CA PRO A 207 -17.56 -1.41 2.36
C PRO A 207 -16.36 -0.60 2.86
N ILE A 208 -15.14 -0.89 2.40
CA ILE A 208 -13.95 -0.23 2.94
C ILE A 208 -13.76 1.16 2.30
N GLY A 209 -13.43 2.17 3.11
CA GLY A 209 -13.25 3.55 2.65
C GLY A 209 -11.99 3.78 1.82
N GLY A 210 -12.01 4.82 0.99
CA GLY A 210 -10.94 5.17 0.05
C GLY A 210 -9.56 5.38 0.68
N ALA A 211 -9.47 5.92 1.91
CA ALA A 211 -8.16 6.07 2.55
C ALA A 211 -7.74 4.88 3.44
N ASP A 212 -8.61 3.89 3.61
CA ASP A 212 -8.21 2.59 4.17
C ASP A 212 -7.76 1.62 3.06
N MET A 213 -7.93 2.00 1.79
CA MET A 213 -7.46 1.24 0.62
C MET A 213 -5.99 0.85 0.67
N PRO A 214 -5.04 1.67 1.19
CA PRO A 214 -3.64 1.25 1.28
C PRO A 214 -3.45 -0.02 2.12
N VAL A 215 -4.19 -0.15 3.23
CA VAL A 215 -4.19 -1.35 4.07
C VAL A 215 -4.78 -2.53 3.30
N VAL A 216 -5.88 -2.30 2.58
CA VAL A 216 -6.52 -3.32 1.74
C VAL A 216 -5.57 -3.83 0.66
N VAL A 217 -4.83 -2.95 -0.03
CA VAL A 217 -3.86 -3.35 -1.05
C VAL A 217 -2.76 -4.23 -0.45
N SER A 218 -2.29 -3.91 0.76
CA SER A 218 -1.31 -4.72 1.49
C SER A 218 -1.87 -6.07 1.96
N MET A 219 -3.14 -6.10 2.39
CA MET A 219 -3.83 -7.35 2.74
C MET A 219 -4.02 -8.24 1.51
N LEU A 220 -4.42 -7.67 0.37
CA LEU A 220 -4.56 -8.39 -0.89
C LEU A 220 -3.21 -8.89 -1.42
N ASN A 221 -2.11 -8.17 -1.16
CA ASN A 221 -0.75 -8.69 -1.38
C ASN A 221 -0.52 -9.96 -0.56
N SER A 222 -0.88 -9.95 0.72
CA SER A 222 -0.79 -11.13 1.58
C SER A 222 -1.60 -12.30 1.00
N TYR A 223 -2.84 -12.05 0.59
CA TYR A 223 -3.69 -13.09 -0.01
C TYR A 223 -3.10 -13.66 -1.29
N SER A 224 -2.49 -12.82 -2.15
CA SER A 224 -1.80 -13.29 -3.34
C SER A 224 -0.65 -14.26 -3.02
N GLY A 225 0.11 -14.00 -1.94
CA GLY A 225 1.16 -14.89 -1.44
C GLY A 225 0.60 -16.22 -0.92
N TRP A 226 -0.47 -16.19 -0.12
CA TRP A 226 -1.10 -17.41 0.40
C TRP A 226 -1.79 -18.23 -0.70
N ALA A 227 -2.36 -17.59 -1.72
CA ALA A 227 -2.87 -18.28 -2.90
C ALA A 227 -1.72 -19.01 -3.63
N ALA A 228 -0.60 -18.33 -3.87
CA ALA A 228 0.57 -18.94 -4.48
C ALA A 228 1.14 -20.11 -3.65
N ALA A 229 1.16 -19.99 -2.33
CA ALA A 229 1.59 -21.06 -1.44
C ALA A 229 0.64 -22.28 -1.49
N GLY A 230 -0.67 -22.05 -1.48
CA GLY A 230 -1.68 -23.12 -1.60
C GLY A 230 -1.57 -23.89 -2.91
N ILE A 231 -1.37 -23.17 -4.02
CA ILE A 231 -1.05 -23.80 -5.33
C ILE A 231 0.30 -24.51 -5.28
N GLY A 232 1.29 -23.93 -4.60
CA GLY A 232 2.59 -24.56 -4.39
C GLY A 232 2.50 -25.92 -3.70
N PHE A 233 1.67 -26.04 -2.65
CA PHE A 233 1.40 -27.32 -2.00
C PHE A 233 0.71 -28.31 -2.93
N THR A 234 -0.33 -27.85 -3.64
CA THR A 234 -1.06 -28.66 -4.64
C THR A 234 -0.09 -29.28 -5.64
N LEU A 235 0.86 -28.49 -6.16
CA LEU A 235 1.81 -28.92 -7.18
C LEU A 235 3.08 -29.57 -6.63
N GLY A 236 3.25 -29.63 -5.30
CA GLY A 236 4.51 -30.05 -4.68
C GLY A 236 5.71 -29.20 -5.07
N ASN A 237 5.51 -27.90 -5.36
CA ASN A 237 6.55 -26.99 -5.83
C ASN A 237 7.13 -26.14 -4.68
N PRO A 238 8.36 -26.42 -4.21
CA PRO A 238 8.95 -25.72 -3.07
C PRO A 238 9.19 -24.23 -3.33
N ALA A 239 9.48 -23.82 -4.58
CA ALA A 239 9.67 -22.41 -4.89
C ALA A 239 8.38 -21.61 -4.69
N LEU A 240 7.24 -22.13 -5.16
CA LEU A 240 5.94 -21.49 -4.96
C LEU A 240 5.54 -21.42 -3.48
N ILE A 241 5.81 -22.49 -2.72
CA ILE A 241 5.54 -22.54 -1.28
C ILE A 241 6.36 -21.47 -0.55
N ILE A 242 7.68 -21.45 -0.77
CA ILE A 242 8.58 -20.53 -0.06
C ILE A 242 8.30 -19.08 -0.43
N VAL A 243 8.20 -18.77 -1.73
CA VAL A 243 7.92 -17.41 -2.20
C VAL A 243 6.54 -16.96 -1.77
N GLY A 244 5.53 -17.82 -1.91
CA GLY A 244 4.16 -17.52 -1.47
C GLY A 244 4.09 -17.21 0.02
N ALA A 245 4.77 -17.99 0.87
CA ALA A 245 4.82 -17.74 2.31
C ALA A 245 5.56 -16.43 2.67
N LEU A 246 6.65 -16.11 1.96
CA LEU A 246 7.39 -14.85 2.15
C LEU A 246 6.54 -13.62 1.79
N VAL A 247 5.88 -13.66 0.63
CA VAL A 247 4.98 -12.57 0.18
C VAL A 247 3.77 -12.48 1.11
N GLY A 248 3.19 -13.62 1.47
CA GLY A 248 2.03 -13.73 2.35
C GLY A 248 2.30 -13.11 3.73
N SER A 249 3.40 -13.50 4.37
CA SER A 249 3.80 -12.96 5.67
C SER A 249 4.19 -11.48 5.60
N SER A 250 4.93 -11.06 4.57
CA SER A 250 5.31 -9.65 4.37
C SER A 250 4.09 -8.73 4.24
N GLY A 251 3.10 -9.10 3.42
CA GLY A 251 1.86 -8.34 3.28
C GLY A 251 1.06 -8.27 4.59
N ALA A 252 1.01 -9.36 5.37
CA ALA A 252 0.32 -9.39 6.64
C ALA A 252 1.00 -8.48 7.69
N ILE A 253 2.33 -8.54 7.80
CA ILE A 253 3.11 -7.68 8.71
C ILE A 253 2.93 -6.21 8.32
N LEU A 254 3.04 -5.89 7.02
CA LEU A 254 2.88 -4.52 6.55
C LEU A 254 1.47 -4.00 6.84
N SER A 255 0.44 -4.80 6.59
CA SER A 255 -0.95 -4.43 6.93
C SER A 255 -1.12 -4.13 8.42
N TYR A 256 -0.50 -4.94 9.29
CA TYR A 256 -0.52 -4.72 10.73
C TYR A 256 0.19 -3.42 11.14
N VAL A 257 1.39 -3.17 10.61
CA VAL A 257 2.16 -1.94 10.89
C VAL A 257 1.39 -0.70 10.45
N MET A 258 0.76 -0.74 9.27
CA MET A 258 -0.08 0.36 8.79
C MET A 258 -1.29 0.61 9.70
N CYS A 259 -2.02 -0.43 10.10
CA CYS A 259 -3.13 -0.33 11.03
C CYS A 259 -2.70 0.29 12.37
N LYS A 260 -1.55 -0.16 12.90
CA LYS A 260 -0.97 0.40 14.14
C LYS A 260 -0.60 1.88 13.97
N GLY A 261 -0.01 2.27 12.84
CA GLY A 261 0.31 3.66 12.52
C GLY A 261 -0.92 4.57 12.36
N MET A 262 -2.10 3.99 12.10
CA MET A 262 -3.38 4.71 12.07
C MET A 262 -4.14 4.64 13.41
N ASN A 263 -3.59 3.98 14.43
CA ASN A 263 -4.29 3.57 15.66
C ASN A 263 -5.67 2.93 15.41
N ARG A 264 -5.76 2.08 14.38
CA ARG A 264 -6.98 1.32 14.06
C ARG A 264 -6.69 -0.17 14.17
N SER A 265 -7.66 -0.92 14.70
CA SER A 265 -7.52 -2.38 14.76
C SER A 265 -7.63 -2.98 13.35
N PHE A 266 -6.81 -3.98 13.06
CA PHE A 266 -6.84 -4.70 11.78
C PHE A 266 -8.23 -5.28 11.47
N PHE A 267 -8.91 -5.81 12.49
CA PHE A 267 -10.28 -6.32 12.36
C PHE A 267 -11.30 -5.22 12.02
N ASN A 268 -11.17 -4.03 12.60
CA ASN A 268 -12.09 -2.91 12.35
C ASN A 268 -11.95 -2.38 10.92
N VAL A 269 -10.74 -2.44 10.34
CA VAL A 269 -10.49 -2.06 8.94
C VAL A 269 -11.10 -3.10 7.98
N ILE A 270 -10.90 -4.40 8.23
CA ILE A 270 -11.36 -5.47 7.33
C ILE A 270 -12.87 -5.67 7.38
N LEU A 271 -13.49 -5.58 8.55
CA LEU A 271 -14.94 -5.73 8.67
C LEU A 271 -15.70 -4.54 8.08
N GLY A 272 -15.03 -3.48 7.63
CA GLY A 272 -15.68 -2.39 6.89
C GLY A 272 -16.64 -1.56 7.76
N GLY A 273 -16.35 -1.46 9.06
CA GLY A 273 -17.18 -0.67 9.95
C GLY A 273 -17.04 -1.06 11.42
N PHE A 274 -16.03 -0.50 12.08
CA PHE A 274 -16.04 -0.25 13.54
C PHE A 274 -15.14 0.96 13.83
N GLY A 275 -15.46 2.08 13.16
CA GLY A 275 -15.02 3.44 13.54
C GLY A 275 -16.18 4.26 14.12
N GLY A 276 -17.24 3.59 14.57
CA GLY A 276 -18.45 4.18 15.11
C GLY A 276 -18.80 3.72 16.52
N GLU A 277 -17.88 3.06 17.24
CA GLU A 277 -18.04 2.95 18.69
C GLU A 277 -17.53 4.26 19.30
N THR A 278 -18.50 5.07 19.73
CA THR A 278 -18.39 6.40 20.33
C THR A 278 -17.94 7.55 19.43
N ALA A 279 -18.62 7.77 18.30
CA ALA A 279 -18.92 9.16 17.95
C ALA A 279 -19.99 9.66 18.94
N ALA A 280 -19.55 10.12 20.11
CA ALA A 280 -20.42 10.93 20.96
C ALA A 280 -20.84 12.17 20.14
N PRO A 281 -22.11 12.62 20.22
CA PRO A 281 -22.52 13.86 19.59
C PRO A 281 -21.81 15.01 20.31
N GLY A 282 -20.82 15.61 19.64
CA GLY A 282 -20.08 16.73 20.20
C GLY A 282 -18.74 16.94 19.51
N MET A 283 -18.74 17.23 18.21
CA MET A 283 -17.64 18.02 17.68
C MET A 283 -17.95 19.47 18.03
N GLU A 284 -17.11 20.10 18.85
CA GLU A 284 -17.07 21.56 18.92
C GLU A 284 -16.77 22.06 17.51
N ASP A 285 -17.76 22.70 16.89
CA ASP A 285 -17.52 23.53 15.73
C ASP A 285 -16.59 24.67 16.18
N LEU A 286 -15.30 24.56 15.84
CA LEU A 286 -14.31 25.61 16.09
C LEU A 286 -14.53 26.82 15.16
N GLY A 287 -15.61 26.84 14.37
CA GLY A 287 -15.91 27.74 13.25
C GLY A 287 -15.94 29.24 13.52
N ASP A 288 -15.79 29.69 14.77
CA ASP A 288 -15.63 31.11 15.14
C ASP A 288 -14.18 31.50 15.50
N ARG A 289 -13.21 30.57 15.47
CA ARG A 289 -11.80 30.87 15.77
C ARG A 289 -11.10 31.47 14.55
N THR A 290 -10.42 32.59 14.76
CA THR A 290 -9.64 33.26 13.72
C THR A 290 -8.31 32.57 13.49
N VAL A 291 -7.94 32.33 12.23
CA VAL A 291 -6.63 31.79 11.85
C VAL A 291 -5.66 32.92 11.51
N ARG A 292 -4.37 32.76 11.83
CA ARG A 292 -3.33 33.68 11.35
C ARG A 292 -3.00 33.32 9.91
N GLN A 293 -3.15 34.24 8.98
CA GLN A 293 -2.84 34.02 7.56
C GLN A 293 -1.54 34.73 7.18
N GLY A 294 -0.69 34.07 6.41
CA GLY A 294 0.53 34.63 5.84
C GLY A 294 0.62 34.48 4.33
N ALA A 295 1.58 35.18 3.73
CA ALA A 295 1.96 35.08 2.33
C ALA A 295 3.26 34.28 2.13
N ALA A 296 3.60 33.99 0.87
CA ALA A 296 4.84 33.31 0.53
C ALA A 296 6.08 34.11 0.97
N ASP A 297 6.02 35.45 0.90
CA ASP A 297 7.12 36.32 1.30
C ASP A 297 7.38 36.25 2.82
N ASP A 298 6.31 36.20 3.62
CA ASP A 298 6.41 36.03 5.07
C ASP A 298 7.05 34.68 5.42
N ALA A 299 6.59 33.61 4.74
CA ALA A 299 7.11 32.26 4.92
C ALA A 299 8.60 32.17 4.55
N ALA A 300 9.00 32.79 3.43
CA ALA A 300 10.39 32.84 3.00
C ALA A 300 11.27 33.58 4.00
N PHE A 301 10.83 34.74 4.48
CA PHE A 301 11.56 35.52 5.48
C PHE A 301 11.72 34.76 6.81
N ILE A 302 10.66 34.13 7.30
CA ILE A 302 10.68 33.35 8.55
C ILE A 302 11.64 32.16 8.42
N MET A 303 11.59 31.42 7.31
CA MET A 303 12.46 30.26 7.09
C MET A 303 13.92 30.65 6.83
N GLU A 304 14.19 31.79 6.19
CA GLU A 304 15.55 32.28 5.96
C GLU A 304 16.24 32.70 7.27
N GLN A 305 15.49 33.14 8.28
CA GLN A 305 16.01 33.51 9.59
C GLN A 305 16.07 32.34 10.60
N ALA A 306 15.63 31.15 10.20
CA ALA A 306 15.62 29.96 11.04
C ALA A 306 16.97 29.25 11.00
N ASP A 307 17.40 28.65 12.11
CA ASP A 307 18.56 27.75 12.11
C ASP A 307 18.12 26.33 11.71
N LYS A 308 16.92 25.90 12.13
CA LYS A 308 16.37 24.56 11.89
C LYS A 308 14.97 24.60 11.30
N VAL A 309 14.79 23.93 10.16
CA VAL A 309 13.50 23.76 9.49
C VAL A 309 13.16 22.28 9.35
N ILE A 310 12.00 21.88 9.87
CA ILE A 310 11.44 20.54 9.62
C ILE A 310 10.30 20.62 8.62
N ILE A 311 10.41 19.90 7.52
CA ILE A 311 9.39 19.80 6.48
C ILE A 311 8.52 18.55 6.74
N VAL A 312 7.20 18.73 6.78
CA VAL A 312 6.21 17.66 6.97
C VAL A 312 5.39 17.49 5.70
N PRO A 313 5.76 16.57 4.78
CA PRO A 313 5.02 16.34 3.55
C PRO A 313 3.80 15.44 3.78
N GLY A 314 2.68 15.81 3.16
CA GLY A 314 1.45 15.04 3.14
C GLY A 314 0.92 14.78 1.73
N TYR A 315 -0.23 14.12 1.64
CA TYR A 315 -0.83 13.73 0.35
C TYR A 315 -1.12 14.93 -0.57
N GLY A 316 -1.38 16.12 -0.01
CA GLY A 316 -1.60 17.33 -0.82
C GLY A 316 -0.39 17.72 -1.68
N MET A 317 0.84 17.43 -1.21
CA MET A 317 2.07 17.60 -2.01
C MET A 317 2.05 16.71 -3.26
N ALA A 318 1.66 15.44 -3.09
CA ALA A 318 1.58 14.47 -4.18
C ALA A 318 0.51 14.87 -5.21
N VAL A 319 -0.67 15.32 -4.75
CA VAL A 319 -1.75 15.77 -5.65
C VAL A 319 -1.33 16.99 -6.47
N ALA A 320 -0.59 17.93 -5.87
CA ALA A 320 -0.11 19.12 -6.55
C ALA A 320 1.16 18.91 -7.39
N GLN A 321 1.79 17.73 -7.33
CA GLN A 321 3.10 17.46 -7.94
C GLN A 321 4.18 18.46 -7.46
N ALA A 322 4.18 18.76 -6.16
CA ALA A 322 5.01 19.80 -5.56
C ALA A 322 6.41 19.30 -5.14
N GLN A 323 6.72 18.00 -5.24
CA GLN A 323 7.95 17.40 -4.70
C GLN A 323 9.23 18.05 -5.25
N HIS A 324 9.27 18.43 -6.53
CA HIS A 324 10.44 19.10 -7.12
C HIS A 324 10.59 20.54 -6.65
N ALA A 325 9.48 21.27 -6.52
CA ALA A 325 9.49 22.65 -6.01
C ALA A 325 9.87 22.68 -4.52
N LEU A 326 9.42 21.68 -3.75
CA LEU A 326 9.81 21.50 -2.36
C LEU A 326 11.30 21.19 -2.20
N ALA A 327 11.84 20.30 -3.03
CA ALA A 327 13.27 19.98 -3.03
C ALA A 327 14.13 21.20 -3.42
N GLU A 328 13.71 21.98 -4.41
CA GLU A 328 14.36 23.24 -4.77
C GLU A 328 14.33 24.25 -3.61
N MET A 329 13.18 24.37 -2.91
CA MET A 329 13.05 25.23 -1.74
C MET A 329 14.00 24.82 -0.61
N ALA A 330 14.06 23.53 -0.30
CA ALA A 330 14.98 22.99 0.70
C ALA A 330 16.44 23.26 0.33
N GLN A 331 16.81 23.03 -0.93
CA GLN A 331 18.17 23.30 -1.40
C GLN A 331 18.56 24.78 -1.23
N VAL A 332 17.66 25.71 -1.55
CA VAL A 332 17.94 27.16 -1.39
C VAL A 332 18.11 27.54 0.08
N LEU A 333 17.35 26.91 0.98
CA LEU A 333 17.51 27.10 2.43
C LEU A 333 18.83 26.52 2.94
N GLU A 334 19.21 25.32 2.49
CA GLU A 334 20.50 24.69 2.80
C GLU A 334 21.68 25.56 2.30
N GLU A 335 21.57 26.15 1.11
CA GLU A 335 22.57 27.09 0.57
C GLU A 335 22.71 28.36 1.41
N LYS A 336 21.67 28.74 2.14
CA LYS A 336 21.69 29.86 3.11
C LYS A 336 22.13 29.43 4.52
N GLY A 337 22.45 28.16 4.73
CA GLY A 337 22.98 27.61 5.98
C GLY A 337 21.92 27.09 6.96
N VAL A 338 20.67 26.94 6.52
CA VAL A 338 19.58 26.39 7.34
C VAL A 338 19.65 24.86 7.37
N ASP A 339 19.51 24.25 8.55
CA ASP A 339 19.40 22.80 8.70
C ASP A 339 17.98 22.32 8.33
N VAL A 340 17.84 21.73 7.14
CA VAL A 340 16.56 21.25 6.61
C VAL A 340 16.44 19.74 6.76
N ARG A 341 15.38 19.30 7.44
CA ARG A 341 15.09 17.87 7.66
C ARG A 341 13.64 17.56 7.30
N TYR A 342 13.37 16.33 6.88
CA TYR A 342 12.03 15.87 6.50
C TYR A 342 11.49 14.88 7.52
N ALA A 343 10.28 15.13 8.02
CA ALA A 343 9.57 14.26 8.95
C ALA A 343 8.45 13.51 8.23
N ILE A 344 8.61 12.19 8.07
CA ILE A 344 7.65 11.34 7.35
C ILE A 344 6.77 10.60 8.35
N HIS A 345 5.46 10.81 8.22
CA HIS A 345 4.49 10.00 8.93
C HIS A 345 4.29 8.65 8.22
N PRO A 346 4.25 7.49 8.92
CA PRO A 346 4.15 6.16 8.30
C PRO A 346 2.95 5.95 7.37
N VAL A 347 1.88 6.73 7.58
CA VAL A 347 0.64 6.68 6.79
C VAL A 347 0.42 7.91 5.91
N ALA A 348 1.45 8.73 5.71
CA ALA A 348 1.37 9.87 4.79
C ALA A 348 1.20 9.39 3.33
N GLY A 349 0.11 9.83 2.69
CA GLY A 349 -0.16 9.52 1.28
C GLY A 349 -1.21 8.43 1.08
N ARG A 350 -1.05 7.65 -0.01
CA ARG A 350 -1.97 6.57 -0.42
C ARG A 350 -1.32 5.19 -0.55
N MET A 351 -0.06 5.06 -0.12
CA MET A 351 0.61 3.76 0.01
C MET A 351 1.71 3.88 1.07
N PRO A 352 2.15 2.77 1.69
CA PRO A 352 3.34 2.78 2.52
C PRO A 352 4.54 3.34 1.76
N GLY A 353 5.27 4.25 2.39
CA GLY A 353 6.44 4.89 1.79
C GLY A 353 6.15 5.82 0.62
N HIS A 354 4.88 6.24 0.40
CA HIS A 354 4.52 7.11 -0.73
C HIS A 354 5.38 8.38 -0.74
N MET A 355 5.53 9.05 0.41
CA MET A 355 6.32 10.28 0.49
C MET A 355 7.81 10.01 0.24
N ASN A 356 8.38 8.94 0.79
CA ASN A 356 9.79 8.58 0.57
C ASN A 356 10.10 8.39 -0.92
N VAL A 357 9.17 7.76 -1.67
CA VAL A 357 9.33 7.55 -3.11
C VAL A 357 9.29 8.86 -3.89
N LEU A 358 8.37 9.78 -3.56
CA LEU A 358 8.28 11.08 -4.24
C LEU A 358 9.47 11.99 -3.92
N LEU A 359 9.96 11.97 -2.68
CA LEU A 359 11.16 12.72 -2.29
C LEU A 359 12.41 12.15 -2.99
N ALA A 360 12.51 10.82 -3.10
CA ALA A 360 13.58 10.19 -3.86
C ALA A 360 13.51 10.52 -5.36
N GLU A 361 12.32 10.61 -5.96
CA GLU A 361 12.11 11.09 -7.33
C GLU A 361 12.60 12.55 -7.49
N ALA A 362 12.36 13.38 -6.48
CA ALA A 362 12.88 14.75 -6.41
C ALA A 362 14.37 14.83 -6.03
N SER A 363 15.07 13.69 -5.94
CA SER A 363 16.49 13.59 -5.58
C SER A 363 16.85 14.12 -4.19
N VAL A 364 15.91 14.08 -3.24
CA VAL A 364 16.17 14.42 -1.84
C VAL A 364 17.07 13.34 -1.21
N PRO A 365 18.17 13.72 -0.53
CA PRO A 365 19.03 12.76 0.15
C PRO A 365 18.30 12.00 1.27
N TYR A 366 18.57 10.70 1.42
CA TYR A 366 17.88 9.87 2.42
C TYR A 366 18.30 10.16 3.87
N ASP A 367 19.48 10.74 4.08
CA ASP A 367 20.05 11.08 5.38
C ASP A 367 19.35 12.25 6.07
N VAL A 368 18.60 13.05 5.31
CA VAL A 368 17.78 14.14 5.85
C VAL A 368 16.29 13.74 5.96
N VAL A 369 15.94 12.49 5.68
CA VAL A 369 14.56 11.98 5.73
C VAL A 369 14.42 11.03 6.92
N PHE A 370 13.59 11.43 7.88
CA PHE A 370 13.41 10.72 9.15
C PHE A 370 11.98 10.22 9.31
N GLU A 371 11.84 9.07 9.97
CA GLU A 371 10.54 8.51 10.35
C GLU A 371 10.04 9.16 11.66
N LEU A 372 8.73 9.04 11.93
CA LEU A 372 8.06 9.66 13.08
C LEU A 372 8.80 9.44 14.42
N ASP A 373 9.20 8.20 14.72
CA ASP A 373 9.85 7.85 15.99
C ASP A 373 11.27 8.44 16.13
N GLU A 374 11.91 8.79 15.02
CA GLU A 374 13.28 9.30 14.98
C GLU A 374 13.33 10.82 15.15
N ILE A 375 12.31 11.54 14.68
CA ILE A 375 12.32 13.02 14.60
C ILE A 375 11.39 13.70 15.62
N ASN A 376 10.47 12.97 16.24
CA ASN A 376 9.44 13.60 17.08
C ASN A 376 10.01 14.35 18.30
N SER A 377 11.14 13.92 18.87
CA SER A 377 11.79 14.62 19.98
C SER A 377 12.34 16.01 19.60
N ASP A 378 12.57 16.23 18.30
CA ASP A 378 13.36 17.35 17.82
C ASP A 378 12.49 18.59 17.54
N PHE A 379 11.17 18.42 17.42
CA PHE A 379 10.22 19.52 17.18
C PHE A 379 10.33 20.63 18.23
N SER A 380 10.51 20.27 19.50
CA SER A 380 10.71 21.23 20.61
C SER A 380 11.95 22.14 20.47
N SER A 381 12.91 21.72 19.64
CA SER A 381 14.16 22.46 19.36
C SER A 381 14.24 23.00 17.93
N THR A 382 13.11 22.97 17.21
CA THR A 382 13.00 23.38 15.81
C THR A 382 12.34 24.75 15.71
N ASP A 383 12.96 25.66 14.95
CA ASP A 383 12.49 27.03 14.83
C ASP A 383 11.24 27.11 13.96
N VAL A 384 11.24 26.41 12.81
CA VAL A 384 10.13 26.44 11.86
C VAL A 384 9.75 25.03 11.40
N THR A 385 8.46 24.69 11.48
CA THR A 385 7.91 23.51 10.84
C THR A 385 7.09 23.90 9.62
N PHE A 386 7.46 23.38 8.46
CA PHE A 386 6.77 23.61 7.19
C PHE A 386 5.89 22.43 6.82
N VAL A 387 4.58 22.56 7.03
CA VAL A 387 3.60 21.50 6.79
C VAL A 387 2.99 21.68 5.40
N ILE A 388 3.25 20.73 4.50
CA ILE A 388 2.80 20.80 3.09
C ILE A 388 1.79 19.69 2.76
N GLY A 389 0.51 20.06 2.70
CA GLY A 389 -0.54 19.16 2.25
C GLY A 389 -0.82 17.98 3.19
N ALA A 390 -0.43 18.09 4.46
CA ALA A 390 -0.83 17.20 5.54
C ALA A 390 -2.07 17.77 6.26
N ASN A 391 -2.74 16.93 7.06
CA ASN A 391 -3.77 17.41 7.99
C ASN A 391 -3.87 16.50 9.22
N ASP A 392 -4.40 15.28 9.04
CA ASP A 392 -4.70 14.40 10.16
C ASP A 392 -3.43 13.92 10.89
N ILE A 393 -2.33 13.74 10.15
CA ILE A 393 -1.01 13.31 10.69
C ILE A 393 -0.31 14.37 11.55
N THR A 394 -0.83 15.60 11.56
CA THR A 394 -0.36 16.73 12.36
C THR A 394 -1.47 17.27 13.27
N ASN A 395 -2.54 16.51 13.50
CA ASN A 395 -3.70 17.00 14.25
C ASN A 395 -3.56 16.70 15.76
N PRO A 396 -3.43 17.72 16.64
CA PRO A 396 -3.24 17.53 18.07
C PRO A 396 -4.42 16.85 18.77
N ALA A 397 -5.62 16.87 18.16
CA ALA A 397 -6.81 16.18 18.70
C ALA A 397 -6.57 14.68 18.89
N ALA A 398 -5.63 14.08 18.15
CA ALA A 398 -5.21 12.69 18.37
C ALA A 398 -4.65 12.45 19.79
N LYS A 399 -4.10 13.47 20.46
CA LYS A 399 -3.50 13.37 21.80
C LYS A 399 -4.45 13.88 22.90
N THR A 400 -5.19 14.94 22.61
CA THR A 400 -5.93 15.70 23.63
C THR A 400 -7.42 15.34 23.71
N ASP A 401 -8.05 14.98 22.59
CA ASP A 401 -9.50 14.77 22.52
C ASP A 401 -9.88 13.29 22.41
N LYS A 402 -10.35 12.73 23.52
CA LYS A 402 -10.82 11.33 23.61
C LYS A 402 -12.03 11.01 22.74
N THR A 403 -12.77 12.02 22.30
CA THR A 403 -13.95 11.86 21.44
C THR A 403 -13.60 11.92 19.95
N SER A 404 -12.37 12.33 19.63
CA SER A 404 -11.88 12.41 18.26
C SER A 404 -11.76 11.01 17.63
N PRO A 405 -12.17 10.82 16.36
CA PRO A 405 -12.04 9.55 15.65
C PRO A 405 -10.57 9.14 15.40
N ILE A 406 -9.62 10.06 15.61
CA ILE A 406 -8.18 9.81 15.50
C ILE A 406 -7.48 9.77 16.88
N TYR A 407 -8.23 9.74 17.99
CA TYR A 407 -7.63 9.67 19.32
C TYR A 407 -6.70 8.46 19.46
N GLY A 408 -5.51 8.69 20.00
CA GLY A 408 -4.43 7.70 20.16
C GLY A 408 -3.62 7.43 18.90
N MET A 409 -3.92 8.05 17.75
CA MET A 409 -3.05 8.00 16.57
C MET A 409 -1.71 8.69 16.90
N PRO A 410 -0.56 8.04 16.69
CA PRO A 410 0.72 8.74 16.72
C PRO A 410 0.66 9.87 15.69
N VAL A 411 0.98 11.10 16.08
CA VAL A 411 1.03 12.26 15.18
C VAL A 411 2.40 12.91 15.30
N LEU A 412 2.77 13.70 14.29
CA LEU A 412 3.96 14.54 14.37
C LEU A 412 3.68 15.70 15.32
N ASN A 413 4.58 15.93 16.29
CA ASN A 413 4.44 16.96 17.33
C ASN A 413 4.76 18.38 16.79
N VAL A 414 4.15 18.74 15.67
CA VAL A 414 4.46 20.00 14.97
C VAL A 414 4.12 21.23 15.81
N GLU A 415 3.16 21.13 16.73
CA GLU A 415 2.77 22.22 17.62
C GLU A 415 3.87 22.61 18.62
N GLU A 416 4.83 21.72 18.87
CA GLU A 416 5.95 21.97 19.80
C GLU A 416 7.05 22.85 19.17
N SER A 417 6.98 23.11 17.86
CA SER A 417 7.95 23.95 17.16
C SER A 417 7.71 25.45 17.36
N GLY A 418 8.75 26.26 17.10
CA GLY A 418 8.69 27.71 17.27
C GLY A 418 7.61 28.38 16.42
N THR A 419 7.58 28.11 15.12
CA THR A 419 6.55 28.59 14.18
C THR A 419 6.13 27.47 13.22
N VAL A 420 4.84 27.29 13.02
CA VAL A 420 4.29 26.32 12.07
C VAL A 420 3.76 27.06 10.85
N LEU A 421 4.30 26.76 9.67
CA LEU A 421 3.82 27.25 8.38
C LEU A 421 2.96 26.16 7.72
N PHE A 422 1.66 26.37 7.64
CA PHE A 422 0.71 25.34 7.22
C PHE A 422 0.11 25.62 5.85
N ILE A 423 0.46 24.82 4.84
CA ILE A 423 -0.01 25.00 3.46
C ILE A 423 -1.25 24.16 3.17
N LYS A 424 -2.32 24.84 2.77
CA LYS A 424 -3.55 24.21 2.29
C LYS A 424 -4.33 25.15 1.36
N ARG A 425 -5.23 24.61 0.55
CA ARG A 425 -6.09 25.43 -0.33
C ARG A 425 -7.22 26.14 0.41
N SER A 426 -7.67 25.56 1.52
CA SER A 426 -8.76 26.05 2.37
C SER A 426 -8.73 25.34 3.72
N LEU A 427 -9.54 25.80 4.67
CA LEU A 427 -9.78 25.15 5.97
C LEU A 427 -10.64 23.87 5.89
N ALA A 428 -10.77 23.26 4.71
CA ALA A 428 -11.48 22.00 4.58
C ALA A 428 -10.85 20.91 5.47
N SER A 429 -11.66 20.00 6.00
CA SER A 429 -11.18 18.87 6.80
C SER A 429 -10.23 17.95 6.03
N GLY A 430 -9.52 17.10 6.78
CA GLY A 430 -8.67 16.04 6.24
C GLY A 430 -9.47 14.80 5.83
N TYR A 431 -8.83 13.64 5.87
CA TYR A 431 -9.50 12.37 5.61
C TYR A 431 -10.48 12.02 6.74
N ALA A 432 -10.07 12.25 7.99
CA ALA A 432 -10.87 11.96 9.17
C ALA A 432 -12.16 12.80 9.25
N GLY A 433 -12.32 13.82 8.39
CA GLY A 433 -13.52 14.65 8.36
C GLY A 433 -13.69 15.54 9.59
N ILE A 434 -12.62 15.73 10.35
CA ILE A 434 -12.58 16.57 11.55
C ILE A 434 -11.81 17.85 11.28
N ASP A 435 -12.11 18.88 12.06
CA ASP A 435 -11.31 20.09 12.09
C ASP A 435 -9.97 19.85 12.81
N ASN A 436 -8.99 20.72 12.55
CA ASN A 436 -7.66 20.62 13.13
C ASN A 436 -7.40 21.80 14.08
N PRO A 437 -7.33 21.56 15.41
CA PRO A 437 -7.03 22.59 16.39
C PRO A 437 -5.74 23.37 16.11
N LEU A 438 -4.75 22.72 15.48
CA LEU A 438 -3.47 23.34 15.12
C LEU A 438 -3.64 24.61 14.29
N PHE A 439 -4.67 24.69 13.43
CA PHE A 439 -4.90 25.86 12.58
C PHE A 439 -5.12 27.15 13.37
N TYR A 440 -5.52 27.03 14.63
CA TYR A 440 -5.90 28.13 15.51
C TYR A 440 -4.88 28.39 16.61
N GLU A 441 -3.76 27.66 16.63
CA GLU A 441 -2.68 27.87 17.60
C GLU A 441 -1.90 29.16 17.29
N ASP A 442 -1.42 29.84 18.34
CA ASP A 442 -0.78 31.14 18.20
C ASP A 442 0.51 31.10 17.36
N ASN A 443 1.24 29.96 17.40
CA ASN A 443 2.45 29.73 16.64
C ASN A 443 2.19 29.24 15.19
N THR A 444 0.93 29.07 14.79
CA THR A 444 0.59 28.55 13.45
C THR A 444 0.15 29.65 12.50
N MET A 445 0.75 29.67 11.31
CA MET A 445 0.44 30.57 10.21
C MET A 445 -0.03 29.77 9.00
N MET A 446 -1.24 30.06 8.56
CA MET A 446 -1.89 29.44 7.41
C MET A 446 -1.45 30.10 6.10
N LEU A 447 -0.94 29.30 5.17
CA LEU A 447 -0.51 29.71 3.84
C LEU A 447 -1.49 29.15 2.79
N PHE A 448 -2.47 29.97 2.41
CA PHE A 448 -3.56 29.50 1.53
C PHE A 448 -3.18 29.52 0.05
N ALA A 449 -2.82 28.36 -0.51
CA ALA A 449 -2.53 28.20 -1.93
C ALA A 449 -2.52 26.72 -2.36
N ASP A 450 -2.40 26.51 -3.67
CA ASP A 450 -1.92 25.23 -4.19
C ASP A 450 -0.47 24.97 -3.70
N ALA A 451 -0.18 23.73 -3.31
CA ALA A 451 1.07 23.39 -2.65
C ALA A 451 2.29 23.64 -3.56
N LYS A 452 2.19 23.37 -4.86
CA LYS A 452 3.28 23.61 -5.80
C LYS A 452 3.51 25.09 -5.99
N LYS A 453 2.44 25.85 -6.20
CA LYS A 453 2.51 27.31 -6.37
C LYS A 453 3.13 27.99 -5.15
N MET A 454 2.74 27.60 -3.94
CA MET A 454 3.31 28.16 -2.71
C MET A 454 4.81 27.91 -2.61
N CYS A 455 5.28 26.68 -2.87
CA CYS A 455 6.72 26.40 -2.88
C CYS A 455 7.46 27.21 -3.94
N GLU A 456 6.93 27.33 -5.16
CA GLU A 456 7.54 28.13 -6.23
C GLU A 456 7.63 29.61 -5.86
N ASP A 457 6.59 30.17 -5.24
CA ASP A 457 6.56 31.57 -4.82
C ASP A 457 7.52 31.83 -3.65
N ILE A 458 7.64 30.90 -2.70
CA ILE A 458 8.65 30.95 -1.62
C ILE A 458 10.07 30.88 -2.21
N VAL A 459 10.32 29.98 -3.17
CA VAL A 459 11.64 29.88 -3.83
C VAL A 459 12.02 31.20 -4.50
N LYS A 460 11.07 31.86 -5.17
CA LYS A 460 11.31 33.18 -5.79
C LYS A 460 11.67 34.23 -4.74
N ALA A 461 10.95 34.27 -3.63
CA ALA A 461 11.22 35.19 -2.53
C ALA A 461 12.61 34.93 -1.92
N LEU A 462 12.96 33.67 -1.64
CA LEU A 462 14.27 33.28 -1.08
C LEU A 462 15.45 33.62 -2.01
N LYS A 463 15.27 33.50 -3.33
CA LYS A 463 16.30 33.83 -4.34
C LYS A 463 16.45 35.33 -4.57
N GLY A 464 15.70 36.19 -3.87
CA GLY A 464 15.79 37.64 -4.01
C GLY A 464 15.01 38.18 -5.21
N GLY A 465 13.83 37.60 -5.50
CA GLY A 465 12.86 38.20 -6.41
C GLY A 465 12.42 39.57 -5.91
N GLY A 466 13.18 40.61 -6.29
CA GLY A 466 12.86 42.00 -6.03
C GLY A 466 11.52 42.40 -6.65
N HIS A 467 10.96 43.43 -6.02
CA HIS A 467 9.85 44.30 -6.44
C HIS A 467 9.44 44.29 -7.93
#